data_AF-A0A158HWY9-F1
#
_entry.id   AF-A0A158HWY9-F1
#
_cell.length_a   1.000
_cell.length_b   1.000
_cell.length_c   1.000
_cell.angle_alpha   90.00
_cell.angle_beta   90.00
_cell.angle_gamma   90.00
#
_symmetry.space_group_name_H-M   'P 1'
#
loop_
_entity.id
_entity.type
_entity.pdbx_description
1 polymer ?
#
loop_
_entity_poly.entity_id
_entity_poly.type
_entity_poly.pdbx_seq_one_letter_code
_entity_poly.pdbx_strand_id
1 'polypeptide(L)'
;MKKLRRSGLVVFLAVIVLAAALVPAALGLLFAQRTMRSQEAERLNRVADAALVRAEDVTRHLSSALGEIARVSDQPCSAGYLQELRRIALEHRAVRDAGAFDHSGRWQCSSMLGAVALDALGGRALPPPDWRGHDGLIAWFGLLHMPSGDESLVFGRDGYYVAADPSAYVGGKGVMKVSGLGVINTEASRVIATTPTSDPSAMLALYRQPPDPAADGDPPYVVRRSMTMPIAVVVSAPREALPERLRSLPWGWILGGVAAGVALAGWAAFFIVRHMSPRGQLSDAVRRHQFIVAYQPIVDLATRRCVGAEALVRWKHHNRIVRPDHFIPLAEHRGLIQAITDQVLDTVLLELGEFLKRYPEYYVSINLSAADLTTPRFLDNLKPSVARQKVRPEQIRIEATERGFLDAEAAKEVIKAFRDAGHPVYIDDFGTGYSSLSHLQNFHVDALKIDKSFVDTIGQDAASSSVASHIIEMAATLQVQVIAEGIEREEQAAYLHARGAQFGQGWLFSPPLTAAEFIRYLGKTRKG
;
A
#
# COMPACT_ATOMS: atom_id res chain seq x y z
N MET A 1 -30.62 2.58 -4.87
CA MET A 1 -29.57 1.55 -5.10
C MET A 1 -28.26 2.06 -5.75
N LYS A 2 -28.23 3.11 -6.60
CA LYS A 2 -26.98 3.64 -7.21
C LYS A 2 -25.98 4.31 -6.24
N LYS A 3 -26.43 4.95 -5.16
CA LYS A 3 -25.57 5.58 -4.14
C LYS A 3 -24.75 4.55 -3.33
N LEU A 4 -25.37 3.41 -2.95
CA LEU A 4 -24.72 2.35 -2.18
C LEU A 4 -23.53 1.69 -2.91
N ARG A 5 -23.59 1.57 -4.24
CA ARG A 5 -22.51 0.98 -5.05
C ARG A 5 -21.30 1.92 -5.22
N ARG A 6 -21.52 3.24 -5.22
CA ARG A 6 -20.43 4.24 -5.25
C ARG A 6 -19.71 4.33 -3.91
N SER A 7 -20.45 4.28 -2.79
CA SER A 7 -19.84 4.25 -1.45
C SER A 7 -19.06 2.96 -1.21
N GLY A 8 -19.55 1.79 -1.66
CA GLY A 8 -18.81 0.53 -1.55
C GLY A 8 -17.46 0.54 -2.29
N LEU A 9 -17.40 1.13 -3.48
CA LEU A 9 -16.15 1.24 -4.25
C LEU A 9 -15.14 2.18 -3.58
N VAL A 10 -15.61 3.32 -3.06
CA VAL A 10 -14.74 4.28 -2.35
C VAL A 10 -14.19 3.67 -1.07
N VAL A 11 -15.02 2.95 -0.31
CA VAL A 11 -14.58 2.22 0.89
C VAL A 11 -13.55 1.15 0.52
N PHE A 12 -13.79 0.37 -0.53
CA PHE A 12 -12.85 -0.64 -0.99
C PHE A 12 -11.49 -0.07 -1.39
N LEU A 13 -11.48 1.05 -2.14
CA LEU A 13 -10.25 1.75 -2.53
C LEU A 13 -9.51 2.35 -1.32
N ALA A 14 -10.25 2.91 -0.36
CA ALA A 14 -9.68 3.42 0.89
C ALA A 14 -9.04 2.30 1.72
N VAL A 15 -9.67 1.12 1.78
CA VAL A 15 -9.13 -0.07 2.45
C VAL A 15 -7.83 -0.53 1.80
N ILE A 16 -7.74 -0.52 0.46
CA ILE A 16 -6.49 -0.89 -0.24
C ILE A 16 -5.36 0.07 0.11
N VAL A 17 -5.60 1.38 0.06
CA VAL A 17 -4.58 2.38 0.38
C VAL A 17 -4.16 2.28 1.85
N LEU A 18 -5.12 2.07 2.76
CA LEU A 18 -4.85 1.89 4.17
C LEU A 18 -4.04 0.60 4.44
N ALA A 19 -4.40 -0.50 3.80
CA ALA A 19 -3.67 -1.76 3.91
C ALA A 19 -2.24 -1.64 3.37
N ALA A 20 -2.06 -0.93 2.24
CA ALA A 20 -0.75 -0.66 1.65
C ALA A 20 0.16 0.14 2.59
N ALA A 21 -0.39 1.00 3.46
CA ALA A 21 0.37 1.74 4.46
C ALA A 21 0.62 0.92 5.74
N LEU A 22 -0.41 0.26 6.27
CA LEU A 22 -0.35 -0.39 7.59
C LEU A 22 0.40 -1.72 7.59
N VAL A 23 0.26 -2.54 6.54
CA VAL A 23 0.87 -3.88 6.50
C VAL A 23 2.41 -3.82 6.52
N PRO A 24 3.08 -2.99 5.70
CA PRO A 24 4.53 -2.87 5.75
C PRO A 24 5.06 -2.31 7.07
N ALA A 25 4.33 -1.36 7.70
CA ALA A 25 4.68 -0.84 9.00
C ALA A 25 4.57 -1.90 10.11
N ALA A 26 3.50 -2.70 10.09
CA ALA A 26 3.31 -3.82 11.02
C ALA A 26 4.39 -4.90 10.84
N LEU A 27 4.74 -5.23 9.58
CA LEU A 27 5.84 -6.14 9.29
C LEU A 27 7.18 -5.58 9.78
N GLY A 28 7.45 -4.29 9.56
CA GLY A 28 8.65 -3.62 10.10
C GLY A 28 8.75 -3.73 11.61
N LEU A 29 7.64 -3.55 12.33
CA LEU A 29 7.58 -3.74 13.79
C LEU A 29 7.85 -5.19 14.20
N LEU A 30 7.25 -6.16 13.51
CA LEU A 30 7.47 -7.59 13.77
C LEU A 30 8.92 -8.02 13.53
N PHE A 31 9.52 -7.56 12.43
CA PHE A 31 10.94 -7.80 12.15
C PHE A 31 11.84 -7.14 13.19
N ALA A 32 11.55 -5.90 13.59
CA ALA A 32 12.28 -5.22 14.64
C ALA A 32 12.27 -6.01 15.97
N GLN A 33 11.10 -6.51 16.39
CA GLN A 33 10.97 -7.33 17.59
C GLN A 33 11.71 -8.65 17.48
N ARG A 34 11.65 -9.33 16.33
CA ARG A 34 12.37 -10.60 16.09
C ARG A 34 13.87 -10.40 16.13
N THR A 35 14.39 -9.39 15.44
CA THR A 35 15.83 -9.08 15.42
C THR A 35 16.35 -8.71 16.81
N MET A 36 15.59 -7.93 17.58
CA MET A 36 15.98 -7.59 18.95
C MET A 36 16.08 -8.84 19.83
N ARG A 37 15.09 -9.74 19.76
CA ARG A 37 15.09 -11.00 20.52
C ARG A 37 16.26 -11.91 20.13
N SER A 38 16.58 -12.01 18.84
CA SER A 38 17.70 -12.86 18.38
C SER A 38 19.05 -12.30 18.80
N GLN A 39 19.25 -10.98 18.67
CA GLN A 39 20.49 -10.32 19.07
C GLN A 39 20.75 -10.44 20.57
N GLU A 40 19.71 -10.25 21.39
CA GLU A 40 19.83 -10.39 22.84
C GLU A 40 20.11 -11.83 23.24
N ALA A 41 19.46 -12.81 22.61
CA ALA A 41 19.74 -14.23 22.85
C ALA A 41 21.18 -14.60 22.48
N GLU A 42 21.69 -14.17 21.32
CA GLU A 42 23.10 -14.40 20.92
C GLU A 42 24.09 -13.72 21.87
N ARG A 43 23.78 -12.53 22.36
CA ARG A 43 24.59 -11.82 23.37
C ARG A 43 24.64 -12.61 24.68
N LEU A 44 23.48 -13.01 25.22
CA LEU A 44 23.41 -13.79 26.46
C LEU A 44 24.13 -15.14 26.32
N ASN A 45 24.00 -15.82 25.18
CA ASN A 45 24.73 -17.06 24.90
C ASN A 45 26.24 -16.85 24.94
N ARG A 46 26.77 -15.84 24.23
CA ARG A 46 28.22 -15.55 24.23
C ARG A 46 28.75 -15.24 25.62
N VAL A 47 27.98 -14.50 26.41
CA VAL A 47 28.34 -14.18 27.80
C VAL A 47 28.31 -15.43 28.67
N ALA A 48 27.28 -16.28 28.55
CA ALA A 48 27.16 -17.51 29.32
C ALA A 48 28.28 -18.50 29.01
N ASP A 49 28.68 -18.62 27.74
CA ASP A 49 29.80 -19.46 27.31
C ASP A 49 31.13 -18.94 27.90
N ALA A 50 31.38 -17.63 27.81
CA ALA A 50 32.58 -17.02 28.40
C ALA A 50 32.62 -17.14 29.94
N ALA A 51 31.46 -17.00 30.59
CA ALA A 51 31.32 -17.14 32.03
C ALA A 51 31.56 -18.58 32.50
N LEU A 52 31.09 -19.57 31.74
CA LEU A 52 31.32 -20.98 32.04
C LEU A 52 32.80 -21.33 31.95
N VAL A 53 33.47 -20.95 30.85
CA VAL A 53 34.92 -21.16 30.68
C VAL A 53 35.69 -20.54 31.83
N ARG A 54 35.33 -19.32 32.23
CA ARG A 54 35.95 -18.65 33.37
C ARG A 54 35.73 -19.41 34.69
N ALA A 55 34.52 -19.86 34.97
CA ALA A 55 34.21 -20.59 36.18
C ALA A 55 34.98 -21.92 36.26
N GLU A 56 35.13 -22.61 35.13
CA GLU A 56 35.96 -23.82 35.01
C GLU A 56 37.45 -23.51 35.23
N ASP A 57 37.97 -22.44 34.62
CA ASP A 57 39.37 -22.03 34.78
C ASP A 57 39.71 -21.66 36.22
N VAL A 58 38.84 -20.88 36.88
CA VAL A 58 39.03 -20.52 38.30
C VAL A 58 39.03 -21.78 39.15
N THR A 59 38.07 -22.68 38.98
CA THR A 59 38.00 -23.95 39.73
C THR A 59 39.23 -24.81 39.48
N ARG A 60 39.71 -24.87 38.23
CA ARG A 60 40.93 -25.61 37.86
C ARG A 60 42.17 -25.04 38.55
N HIS A 61 42.32 -23.72 38.60
CA HIS A 61 43.44 -23.08 39.32
C HIS A 61 43.39 -23.36 40.82
N LEU A 62 42.20 -23.31 41.46
CA LEU A 62 42.06 -23.64 42.87
C LEU A 62 42.42 -25.12 43.15
N SER A 63 41.92 -26.04 42.32
CA SER A 63 42.25 -27.46 42.45
C SER A 63 43.72 -27.77 42.15
N SER A 64 44.35 -27.06 41.20
CA SER A 64 45.78 -27.21 40.88
C SER A 64 46.65 -26.73 42.04
N ALA A 65 46.31 -25.56 42.61
CA ALA A 65 47.00 -25.03 43.79
C ALA A 65 46.93 -26.01 44.97
N LEU A 66 45.77 -26.59 45.24
CA LEU A 66 45.64 -27.65 46.27
C LEU A 66 46.54 -28.87 45.98
N GLY A 67 46.59 -29.32 44.73
CA GLY A 67 47.45 -30.42 44.32
C GLY A 67 48.95 -30.11 44.44
N GLU A 68 49.36 -28.85 44.25
CA GLU A 68 50.73 -28.39 44.47
C GLU A 68 51.08 -28.33 45.96
N ILE A 69 50.17 -27.84 46.81
CA ILE A 69 50.36 -27.81 48.27
C ILE A 69 50.61 -29.21 48.81
N ALA A 70 49.84 -30.20 48.34
CA ALA A 70 50.00 -31.60 48.74
C ALA A 70 51.35 -32.23 48.35
N ARG A 71 52.12 -31.60 47.44
CA ARG A 71 53.45 -32.06 47.00
C ARG A 71 54.60 -31.37 47.70
N VAL A 72 54.34 -30.37 48.55
CA VAL A 72 55.38 -29.67 49.31
C VAL A 72 55.99 -30.64 50.33
N SER A 73 57.31 -30.84 50.27
CA SER A 73 58.02 -31.80 51.11
C SER A 73 58.35 -31.28 52.52
N ASP A 74 58.33 -29.96 52.72
CA ASP A 74 58.58 -29.34 54.02
C ASP A 74 57.51 -29.72 55.04
N GLN A 75 57.89 -29.79 56.31
CA GLN A 75 56.93 -30.07 57.39
C GLN A 75 55.82 -29.00 57.40
N PRO A 76 54.54 -29.40 57.56
CA PRO A 76 53.42 -28.46 57.60
C PRO A 76 53.68 -27.32 58.58
N CYS A 77 53.45 -26.10 58.11
CA CYS A 77 53.59 -24.86 58.89
C CYS A 77 55.02 -24.49 59.31
N SER A 78 56.05 -25.17 58.79
CA SER A 78 57.44 -24.72 58.89
C SER A 78 57.69 -23.45 58.05
N ALA A 79 58.83 -22.77 58.28
CA ALA A 79 59.17 -21.56 57.52
C ALA A 79 59.29 -21.82 56.00
N GLY A 80 59.85 -22.97 55.59
CA GLY A 80 59.94 -23.38 54.19
C GLY A 80 58.57 -23.66 53.57
N TYR A 81 57.72 -24.39 54.31
CA TYR A 81 56.34 -24.66 53.88
C TYR A 81 55.54 -23.36 53.66
N LEU A 82 55.64 -22.39 54.58
CA LEU A 82 54.97 -21.09 54.44
C LEU A 82 55.48 -20.27 53.25
N GLN A 83 56.77 -20.39 52.91
CA GLN A 83 57.34 -19.76 51.72
C GLN A 83 56.76 -20.36 50.44
N GLU A 84 56.65 -21.69 50.36
CA GLU A 84 56.02 -22.37 49.23
C GLU A 84 54.53 -22.05 49.11
N LEU A 85 53.78 -21.99 50.22
CA LEU A 85 52.37 -21.57 50.19
C LEU A 85 52.20 -20.16 49.60
N ARG A 86 53.08 -19.21 49.97
CA ARG A 86 53.05 -17.86 49.40
C ARG A 86 53.41 -17.85 47.92
N ARG A 87 54.36 -18.68 47.48
CA ARG A 87 54.69 -18.84 46.06
C ARG A 87 53.48 -19.37 45.27
N ILE A 88 52.84 -20.43 45.76
CA ILE A 88 51.63 -21.02 45.13
C ILE A 88 50.49 -20.00 45.07
N ALA A 89 50.23 -19.27 46.16
CA ALA A 89 49.19 -18.24 46.18
C ALA A 89 49.48 -17.08 45.19
N LEU A 90 50.76 -16.73 44.96
CA LEU A 90 51.15 -15.71 43.99
C LEU A 90 51.08 -16.20 42.53
N GLU A 91 51.36 -17.48 42.28
CA GLU A 91 51.28 -18.08 40.94
C GLU A 91 49.83 -18.25 40.48
N HIS A 92 48.95 -18.69 41.38
CA HIS A 92 47.54 -18.90 41.10
C HIS A 92 46.72 -17.67 41.46
N ARG A 93 46.52 -16.75 40.50
CA ARG A 93 45.83 -15.45 40.72
C ARG A 93 44.46 -15.50 41.41
N ALA A 94 43.76 -16.63 41.37
CA ALA A 94 42.46 -16.80 42.02
C ALA A 94 42.58 -17.13 43.52
N VAL A 95 43.74 -17.62 43.97
CA VAL A 95 44.02 -17.98 45.35
C VAL A 95 44.37 -16.71 46.12
N ARG A 96 43.59 -16.42 47.15
CA ARG A 96 43.80 -15.29 48.07
C ARG A 96 44.55 -15.73 49.32
N ASP A 97 44.27 -16.94 49.81
CA ASP A 97 44.98 -17.58 50.91
C ASP A 97 45.07 -19.08 50.67
N ALA A 98 46.11 -19.72 51.23
CA ALA A 98 46.33 -21.15 51.18
C ALA A 98 46.91 -21.62 52.51
N GLY A 99 46.60 -22.83 52.95
CA GLY A 99 47.07 -23.29 54.25
C GLY A 99 46.71 -24.73 54.59
N ALA A 100 46.85 -25.08 55.87
CA ALA A 100 46.56 -26.40 56.39
C ALA A 100 45.61 -26.34 57.60
N PHE A 101 44.82 -27.40 57.78
CA PHE A 101 43.95 -27.63 58.93
C PHE A 101 44.08 -29.08 59.42
N ASP A 102 43.83 -29.31 60.70
CA ASP A 102 43.93 -30.64 61.32
C ASP A 102 42.69 -31.52 61.09
N HIS A 103 42.74 -32.78 61.51
CA HIS A 103 41.62 -33.74 61.39
C HIS A 103 40.33 -33.30 62.12
N SER A 104 40.43 -32.35 63.06
CA SER A 104 39.27 -31.75 63.75
C SER A 104 38.77 -30.47 63.07
N GLY A 105 39.34 -30.10 61.93
CA GLY A 105 38.97 -28.91 61.16
C GLY A 105 39.60 -27.61 61.70
N ARG A 106 40.55 -27.67 62.64
CA ARG A 106 41.19 -26.45 63.16
C ARG A 106 42.34 -26.02 62.26
N TRP A 107 42.42 -24.73 61.99
CA TRP A 107 43.50 -24.13 61.21
C TRP A 107 44.86 -24.33 61.88
N GLN A 108 45.86 -24.75 61.10
CA GLN A 108 47.24 -24.91 61.54
C GLN A 108 48.12 -23.76 61.04
N CYS A 109 47.97 -23.37 59.77
CA CYS A 109 48.71 -22.27 59.17
C CYS A 109 48.04 -21.71 57.92
N SER A 110 48.42 -20.49 57.57
CA SER A 110 47.94 -19.72 56.43
C SER A 110 49.11 -19.02 55.72
N SER A 111 49.04 -18.90 54.41
CA SER A 111 50.01 -18.17 53.59
C SER A 111 50.06 -16.68 53.96
N MET A 112 48.91 -16.12 54.37
CA MET A 112 48.75 -14.73 54.78
C MET A 112 49.19 -14.49 56.23
N LEU A 113 48.81 -15.36 57.17
CA LEU A 113 49.04 -15.15 58.61
C LEU A 113 50.25 -15.89 59.18
N GLY A 114 50.82 -16.85 58.45
CA GLY A 114 51.91 -17.73 58.92
C GLY A 114 51.42 -18.96 59.69
N ALA A 115 52.29 -19.58 60.49
CA ALA A 115 51.92 -20.64 61.43
C ALA A 115 50.93 -20.06 62.42
N VAL A 116 49.64 -20.36 62.24
CA VAL A 116 48.55 -19.61 62.87
C VAL A 116 48.71 -19.71 64.38
N ALA A 117 49.00 -18.57 65.02
CA ALA A 117 49.00 -18.44 66.47
C ALA A 117 47.59 -18.81 66.95
N LEU A 118 47.47 -19.89 67.74
CA LEU A 118 46.22 -20.54 68.12
C LEU A 118 45.12 -19.60 68.70
N ASP A 119 45.49 -18.39 69.13
CA ASP A 119 44.57 -17.39 69.69
C ASP A 119 43.92 -16.45 68.66
N ALA A 120 44.52 -16.25 67.46
CA ALA A 120 44.08 -15.20 66.52
C ALA A 120 42.79 -15.53 65.73
N LEU A 121 42.40 -16.81 65.63
CA LEU A 121 41.13 -17.25 65.01
C LEU A 121 40.13 -17.81 66.04
N GLY A 122 40.38 -17.59 67.34
CA GLY A 122 39.47 -17.96 68.43
C GLY A 122 39.21 -19.47 68.56
N GLY A 123 40.14 -20.33 68.15
CA GLY A 123 40.02 -21.79 68.23
C GLY A 123 38.87 -22.40 67.41
N ARG A 124 38.29 -21.65 66.47
CA ARG A 124 37.14 -22.11 65.67
C ARG A 124 37.58 -23.13 64.62
N ALA A 125 36.94 -24.30 64.66
CA ALA A 125 37.06 -25.30 63.60
C ALA A 125 36.22 -24.91 62.38
N LEU A 126 36.66 -25.35 61.20
CA LEU A 126 35.88 -25.31 59.98
C LEU A 126 34.51 -26.00 60.22
N PRO A 127 33.40 -25.38 59.79
CA PRO A 127 32.10 -26.04 59.84
C PRO A 127 32.08 -27.25 58.90
N PRO A 128 31.06 -28.12 58.95
CA PRO A 128 30.87 -29.15 57.94
C PRO A 128 30.88 -28.53 56.53
N PRO A 129 31.56 -29.15 55.55
CA PRO A 129 31.61 -28.62 54.19
C PRO A 129 30.24 -28.62 53.54
N ASP A 130 29.96 -27.56 52.78
CA ASP A 130 28.72 -27.39 52.02
C ASP A 130 28.60 -28.40 50.88
N TRP A 131 29.75 -28.89 50.40
CA TRP A 131 29.84 -29.87 49.34
C TRP A 131 31.06 -30.78 49.52
N ARG A 132 30.90 -32.06 49.17
CA ARG A 132 31.97 -33.05 49.11
C ARG A 132 31.91 -33.76 47.76
N GLY A 133 32.95 -33.60 46.97
CA GLY A 133 33.14 -34.30 45.71
C GLY A 133 33.61 -35.74 45.91
N HIS A 134 33.48 -36.53 44.85
CA HIS A 134 33.88 -37.94 44.84
C HIS A 134 35.40 -38.16 44.91
N ASP A 135 36.20 -37.14 44.59
CA ASP A 135 37.66 -37.14 44.56
C ASP A 135 38.29 -36.59 45.86
N GLY A 136 37.50 -36.50 46.94
CA GLY A 136 37.94 -35.96 48.22
C GLY A 136 38.03 -34.44 48.28
N LEU A 137 37.66 -33.73 47.21
CA LEU A 137 37.51 -32.27 47.24
C LEU A 137 36.33 -31.90 48.13
N ILE A 138 36.53 -30.96 49.05
CA ILE A 138 35.47 -30.40 49.88
C ILE A 138 35.42 -28.88 49.66
N ALA A 139 34.22 -28.30 49.73
CA ALA A 139 34.05 -26.86 49.52
C ALA A 139 33.11 -26.22 50.56
N TRP A 140 33.40 -24.96 50.87
CA TRP A 140 32.55 -24.06 51.64
C TRP A 140 32.24 -22.82 50.79
N PHE A 141 30.96 -22.60 50.51
CA PHE A 141 30.47 -21.49 49.71
C PHE A 141 30.04 -20.37 50.66
N GLY A 142 30.86 -19.33 50.74
CA GLY A 142 30.56 -18.14 51.54
C GLY A 142 30.97 -18.25 53.01
N LEU A 143 32.14 -18.83 53.27
CA LEU A 143 32.68 -18.93 54.61
C LEU A 143 33.12 -17.55 55.10
N LEU A 144 32.54 -17.09 56.21
CA LEU A 144 32.85 -15.81 56.84
C LEU A 144 34.03 -15.95 57.84
N HIS A 145 34.70 -14.83 58.12
CA HIS A 145 35.79 -14.74 59.11
C HIS A 145 37.05 -15.53 58.74
N MET A 146 37.42 -15.53 57.45
CA MET A 146 38.67 -16.12 56.99
C MET A 146 39.85 -15.17 57.23
N PRO A 147 41.08 -15.69 57.39
CA PRO A 147 42.33 -14.91 57.36
C PRO A 147 42.42 -13.93 56.20
N SER A 148 41.85 -14.30 55.06
CA SER A 148 41.81 -13.53 53.83
C SER A 148 40.87 -12.32 53.86
N GLY A 149 39.92 -12.21 54.80
CA GLY A 149 38.93 -11.13 54.89
C GLY A 149 37.48 -11.62 54.92
N ASP A 150 36.60 -10.92 54.21
CA ASP A 150 35.14 -11.16 54.07
C ASP A 150 34.79 -12.56 53.50
N GLU A 151 33.51 -12.75 53.14
CA GLU A 151 32.95 -13.96 52.53
C GLU A 151 33.89 -14.60 51.49
N SER A 152 34.41 -15.78 51.83
CA SER A 152 35.42 -16.48 51.05
C SER A 152 34.89 -17.83 50.54
N LEU A 153 35.29 -18.18 49.32
CA LEU A 153 35.09 -19.51 48.77
C LEU A 153 36.30 -20.36 49.15
N VAL A 154 36.08 -21.42 49.91
CA VAL A 154 37.17 -22.29 50.38
C VAL A 154 37.04 -23.66 49.75
N PHE A 155 38.12 -24.15 49.14
CA PHE A 155 38.27 -25.54 48.72
C PHE A 155 39.30 -26.22 49.59
N GLY A 156 39.06 -27.46 49.98
CA GLY A 156 39.99 -28.26 50.75
C GLY A 156 40.11 -29.68 50.24
N ARG A 157 41.23 -30.31 50.57
CA ARG A 157 41.53 -31.73 50.31
C ARG A 157 42.65 -32.18 51.24
N ASP A 158 42.52 -33.37 51.83
CA ASP A 158 43.58 -34.02 52.62
C ASP A 158 44.24 -33.15 53.72
N GLY A 159 43.46 -32.28 54.38
CA GLY A 159 43.96 -31.38 55.43
C GLY A 159 44.57 -30.06 54.91
N TYR A 160 44.51 -29.81 53.60
CA TYR A 160 44.94 -28.56 52.98
C TYR A 160 43.76 -27.75 52.47
N TYR A 161 43.90 -26.44 52.41
CA TYR A 161 42.88 -25.55 51.86
C TYR A 161 43.46 -24.45 50.98
N VAL A 162 42.63 -23.98 50.06
CA VAL A 162 42.80 -22.71 49.34
C VAL A 162 41.52 -21.90 49.48
N ALA A 163 41.67 -20.61 49.74
CA ALA A 163 40.59 -19.65 49.80
C ALA A 163 40.69 -18.69 48.61
N ALA A 164 39.54 -18.39 48.01
CA ALA A 164 39.39 -17.50 46.88
C ALA A 164 38.28 -16.48 47.14
N ASP A 165 38.37 -15.34 46.47
CA ASP A 165 37.27 -14.39 46.45
C ASP A 165 36.18 -14.89 45.49
N PRO A 166 34.91 -15.03 45.90
CA PRO A 166 33.81 -15.42 45.01
C PRO A 166 33.73 -14.54 43.75
N SER A 167 34.12 -13.27 43.84
CA SER A 167 34.16 -12.37 42.68
C SER A 167 35.12 -12.82 41.58
N ALA A 168 36.06 -13.73 41.84
CA ALA A 168 36.93 -14.30 40.81
C ALA A 168 36.14 -15.01 39.70
N TYR A 169 35.00 -15.62 40.03
CA TYR A 169 34.11 -16.34 39.11
C TYR A 169 33.30 -15.42 38.20
N VAL A 170 32.94 -14.23 38.69
CA VAL A 170 32.01 -13.31 38.03
C VAL A 170 32.66 -12.02 37.54
N GLY A 171 33.86 -11.72 38.03
CA GLY A 171 34.60 -10.49 37.75
C GLY A 171 35.43 -10.57 36.48
N GLY A 172 35.42 -9.52 35.65
CA GLY A 172 36.23 -9.46 34.43
C GLY A 172 36.15 -8.09 33.75
N LYS A 173 37.15 -7.73 32.95
CA LYS A 173 37.09 -6.58 32.03
C LYS A 173 36.46 -7.01 30.70
N GLY A 174 35.61 -6.17 30.09
CA GLY A 174 35.05 -6.42 28.75
C GLY A 174 33.66 -7.07 28.75
N VAL A 175 33.48 -8.15 27.99
CA VAL A 175 32.20 -8.80 27.62
C VAL A 175 31.33 -9.22 28.83
N MET A 176 31.91 -9.31 30.03
CA MET A 176 31.22 -9.65 31.27
C MET A 176 30.61 -8.45 32.04
N LYS A 177 30.48 -7.27 31.43
CA LYS A 177 29.55 -6.22 31.92
C LYS A 177 28.10 -6.63 31.65
N VAL A 178 27.65 -7.68 32.32
CA VAL A 178 26.28 -8.17 32.31
C VAL A 178 25.60 -7.80 33.62
N SER A 179 24.32 -7.45 33.52
CA SER A 179 23.54 -7.00 34.66
C SER A 179 23.08 -8.13 35.57
N GLY A 180 23.09 -9.38 35.10
CA GLY A 180 22.69 -10.56 35.88
C GLY A 180 23.54 -11.80 35.58
N LEU A 181 24.36 -12.26 36.53
CA LEU A 181 25.18 -13.48 36.40
C LEU A 181 25.26 -14.19 37.76
N GLY A 182 25.01 -15.49 37.75
CA GLY A 182 25.20 -16.38 38.90
C GLY A 182 25.92 -17.66 38.50
N VAL A 183 26.90 -18.07 39.30
CA VAL A 183 27.60 -19.36 39.19
C VAL A 183 27.09 -20.26 40.30
N ILE A 184 26.72 -21.49 39.96
CA ILE A 184 26.00 -22.43 40.83
C ILE A 184 26.76 -23.75 40.85
N ASN A 185 26.95 -24.31 42.05
CA ASN A 185 27.36 -25.69 42.19
C ASN A 185 26.12 -26.59 41.97
N THR A 186 26.17 -27.45 40.96
CA THR A 186 25.00 -28.24 40.52
C THR A 186 24.64 -29.35 41.50
N GLU A 187 25.63 -29.91 42.20
CA GLU A 187 25.41 -31.02 43.16
C GLU A 187 24.91 -30.50 44.50
N ALA A 188 25.53 -29.44 45.03
CA ALA A 188 25.09 -28.77 46.26
C ALA A 188 23.82 -27.95 46.07
N SER A 189 23.45 -27.63 44.82
CA SER A 189 22.37 -26.70 44.49
C SER A 189 22.49 -25.37 45.25
N ARG A 190 23.71 -24.84 45.32
CA ARG A 190 24.06 -23.57 45.99
C ARG A 190 24.80 -22.63 45.05
N VAL A 191 24.66 -21.34 45.31
CA VAL A 191 25.34 -20.29 44.54
C VAL A 191 26.78 -20.19 45.02
N ILE A 192 27.73 -20.21 44.07
CA ILE A 192 29.17 -20.01 44.30
C ILE A 192 29.47 -18.50 44.29
N ALA A 193 28.92 -17.77 43.33
CA ALA A 193 29.15 -16.34 43.16
C ALA A 193 28.05 -15.68 42.32
N THR A 194 27.79 -14.40 42.55
CA THR A 194 26.91 -13.57 41.70
C THR A 194 27.54 -12.21 41.40
N THR A 195 27.12 -11.58 40.30
CA THR A 195 27.42 -10.15 40.10
C THR A 195 26.70 -9.31 41.16
N PRO A 196 27.26 -8.14 41.56
CA PRO A 196 26.67 -7.30 42.62
C PRO A 196 25.23 -6.84 42.38
N THR A 197 24.81 -6.82 41.11
CA THR A 197 23.47 -6.40 40.68
C THR A 197 22.45 -7.55 40.68
N SER A 198 22.85 -8.76 41.06
CA SER A 198 22.03 -9.97 41.04
C SER A 198 21.69 -10.46 42.43
N ASP A 199 20.43 -10.85 42.66
CA ASP A 199 20.04 -11.61 43.84
C ASP A 199 20.43 -13.09 43.69
N PRO A 200 21.25 -13.66 44.61
CA PRO A 200 21.59 -15.09 44.61
C PRO A 200 20.38 -16.02 44.61
N SER A 201 19.31 -15.68 45.33
CA SER A 201 18.13 -16.54 45.43
C SER A 201 17.38 -16.59 44.09
N ALA A 202 17.28 -15.45 43.40
CA ALA A 202 16.69 -15.36 42.07
C ALA A 202 17.50 -16.16 41.03
N MET A 203 18.84 -16.09 41.06
CA MET A 203 19.68 -16.87 40.14
C MET A 203 19.55 -18.38 40.37
N LEU A 204 19.45 -18.79 41.63
CA LEU A 204 19.24 -20.20 41.99
C LEU A 204 17.85 -20.69 41.57
N ALA A 205 16.82 -19.84 41.69
CA ALA A 205 15.48 -20.15 41.22
C ALA A 205 15.44 -20.35 39.70
N LEU A 206 16.07 -19.46 38.92
CA LEU A 206 16.19 -19.57 37.46
C LEU A 206 16.88 -20.87 37.02
N TYR A 207 17.84 -21.37 37.80
CA TYR A 207 18.49 -22.66 37.53
C TYR A 207 17.60 -23.87 37.86
N ARG A 208 16.91 -23.85 39.01
CA ARG A 208 16.11 -24.98 39.52
C ARG A 208 14.81 -25.15 38.75
N GLN A 209 14.13 -24.04 38.46
CA GLN A 209 12.85 -24.00 37.77
C GLN A 209 12.91 -22.93 36.70
N PRO A 210 13.41 -23.27 35.49
CA PRO A 210 13.41 -22.35 34.37
C PRO A 210 11.97 -21.88 34.08
N PRO A 211 11.65 -20.57 34.16
CA PRO A 211 10.31 -20.08 33.83
C PRO A 211 9.97 -20.37 32.36
N ASP A 212 8.67 -20.51 32.08
CA ASP A 212 8.16 -20.74 30.73
C ASP A 212 8.60 -19.60 29.82
N PRO A 213 9.33 -19.87 28.71
CA PRO A 213 9.72 -18.83 27.76
C PRO A 213 8.52 -18.11 27.11
N ALA A 214 7.30 -18.62 27.25
CA ALA A 214 6.06 -17.98 26.82
C ALA A 214 5.40 -17.07 27.88
N ALA A 215 5.88 -17.06 29.14
CA ALA A 215 5.37 -16.19 30.18
C ALA A 215 5.86 -14.74 29.97
N ASP A 216 4.92 -13.85 29.69
CA ASP A 216 5.20 -12.43 29.43
C ASP A 216 5.57 -11.72 30.74
N GLY A 217 6.83 -11.29 30.88
CA GLY A 217 7.28 -10.47 32.02
C GLY A 217 8.67 -10.77 32.57
N ASP A 218 9.23 -11.96 32.34
CA ASP A 218 10.56 -12.31 32.84
C ASP A 218 11.68 -11.92 31.86
N PRO A 219 12.81 -11.39 32.36
CA PRO A 219 13.94 -11.05 31.51
C PRO A 219 14.50 -12.33 30.85
N PRO A 220 14.88 -12.29 29.56
CA PRO A 220 15.47 -13.44 28.92
C PRO A 220 16.74 -13.87 29.68
N TYR A 221 16.90 -15.18 29.84
CA TYR A 221 18.02 -15.78 30.56
C TYR A 221 18.55 -16.99 29.79
N VAL A 222 19.79 -17.35 30.10
CA VAL A 222 20.50 -18.48 29.52
C VAL A 222 21.18 -19.26 30.66
N VAL A 223 21.01 -20.57 30.65
CA VAL A 223 21.71 -21.49 31.55
C VAL A 223 22.74 -22.29 30.76
N ARG A 224 23.96 -22.38 31.29
CA ARG A 224 25.03 -23.24 30.78
C ARG A 224 25.51 -24.16 31.89
N ARG A 225 25.75 -25.42 31.56
CA ARG A 225 26.24 -26.42 32.50
C ARG A 225 27.59 -26.92 32.00
N SER A 226 28.56 -27.01 32.90
CA SER A 226 29.82 -27.67 32.62
C SER A 226 29.56 -29.16 32.39
N MET A 227 30.33 -29.75 31.46
CA MET A 227 30.33 -31.20 31.23
C MET A 227 31.40 -31.91 32.08
N THR A 228 32.32 -31.15 32.70
CA THR A 228 33.50 -31.71 33.39
C THR A 228 33.52 -31.40 34.87
N MET A 229 32.77 -30.40 35.33
CA MET A 229 32.72 -29.94 36.71
C MET A 229 31.26 -29.79 37.17
N PRO A 230 30.96 -29.89 38.47
CA PRO A 230 29.61 -29.68 39.01
C PRO A 230 29.25 -28.19 39.07
N ILE A 231 29.38 -27.49 37.94
CA ILE A 231 29.23 -26.04 37.82
C ILE A 231 28.21 -25.72 36.73
N ALA A 232 27.29 -24.82 37.04
CA ALA A 232 26.41 -24.19 36.08
C ALA A 232 26.50 -22.67 36.19
N VAL A 233 26.24 -22.00 35.08
CA VAL A 233 26.17 -20.55 35.02
C VAL A 233 24.80 -20.13 34.52
N VAL A 234 24.21 -19.15 35.17
CA VAL A 234 22.96 -18.50 34.81
C VAL A 234 23.27 -17.05 34.46
N VAL A 235 22.86 -16.62 33.26
CA VAL A 235 22.98 -15.24 32.81
C VAL A 235 21.60 -14.70 32.48
N SER A 236 21.24 -13.54 33.01
CA SER A 236 19.97 -12.88 32.70
C SER A 236 20.19 -11.48 32.14
N ALA A 237 19.32 -11.06 31.21
CA ALA A 237 19.32 -9.70 30.72
C ALA A 237 18.93 -8.70 31.83
N PRO A 238 19.45 -7.46 31.79
CA PRO A 238 18.97 -6.38 32.66
C PRO A 238 17.46 -6.15 32.50
N ARG A 239 16.81 -5.74 33.60
CA ARG A 239 15.53 -5.04 33.51
C ARG A 239 15.80 -3.61 33.03
N GLU A 240 15.81 -3.41 31.72
CA GLU A 240 15.99 -2.08 31.13
C GLU A 240 14.79 -1.17 31.39
N ALA A 241 15.05 0.11 31.67
CA ALA A 241 14.01 1.13 31.69
C ALA A 241 13.51 1.40 30.26
N LEU A 242 12.22 1.77 30.13
CA LEU A 242 11.57 2.07 28.83
C LEU A 242 12.40 2.97 27.88
N PRO A 243 13.11 4.03 28.36
CA PRO A 243 13.89 4.91 27.48
C PRO A 243 15.11 4.23 26.84
N GLU A 244 15.79 3.32 27.56
CA GLU A 244 16.94 2.60 27.02
C GLU A 244 16.51 1.57 25.99
N ARG A 245 15.39 0.88 26.28
CA ARG A 245 14.74 -0.04 25.35
C ARG A 245 14.34 0.66 24.05
N LEU A 246 13.91 1.93 24.11
CA LEU A 246 13.59 2.73 22.92
C LEU A 246 14.82 3.03 22.04
N ARG A 247 15.99 3.24 22.64
CA ARG A 247 17.24 3.53 21.94
C ARG A 247 17.84 2.30 21.27
N SER A 248 17.63 1.11 21.84
CA SER A 248 18.13 -0.16 21.31
C SER A 248 17.23 -0.78 20.23
N LEU A 249 16.08 -0.15 19.89
CA LEU A 249 15.26 -0.64 18.78
C LEU A 249 16.03 -0.57 17.46
N PRO A 250 15.90 -1.60 16.60
CA PRO A 250 16.49 -1.59 15.27
C PRO A 250 15.65 -0.69 14.35
N TRP A 251 15.87 0.62 14.46
CA TRP A 251 15.14 1.67 13.73
C TRP A 251 15.08 1.45 12.22
N GLY A 252 16.08 0.78 11.63
CA GLY A 252 16.10 0.44 10.21
C GLY A 252 14.87 -0.35 9.74
N TRP A 253 14.38 -1.32 10.54
CA TRP A 253 13.19 -2.10 10.18
C TRP A 253 11.90 -1.27 10.28
N ILE A 254 11.81 -0.39 11.26
CA ILE A 254 10.65 0.50 11.46
C ILE A 254 10.59 1.53 10.34
N LEU A 255 11.69 2.25 10.11
CA LEU A 255 11.79 3.27 9.06
C LEU A 255 11.61 2.65 7.67
N GLY A 256 12.19 1.46 7.43
CA GLY A 256 12.01 0.71 6.18
C GLY A 256 10.56 0.29 5.95
N GLY A 257 9.88 -0.22 6.98
CA GLY A 257 8.46 -0.56 6.91
C GLY A 257 7.57 0.64 6.61
N VAL A 258 7.81 1.78 7.28
CA VAL A 258 7.08 3.04 7.02
C VAL A 258 7.35 3.56 5.62
N ALA A 259 8.61 3.60 5.17
CA ALA A 259 8.97 4.07 3.84
C ALA A 259 8.33 3.21 2.73
N ALA A 260 8.36 1.88 2.87
CA ALA A 260 7.69 0.96 1.96
C ALA A 260 6.18 1.19 1.93
N GLY A 261 5.56 1.42 3.11
CA GLY A 261 4.13 1.72 3.22
C GLY A 261 3.74 3.02 2.51
N VAL A 262 4.52 4.09 2.68
CA VAL A 262 4.30 5.37 2.00
C VAL A 262 4.44 5.22 0.47
N ALA A 263 5.47 4.51 0.01
CA ALA A 263 5.68 4.27 -1.42
C ALA A 263 4.54 3.47 -2.06
N LEU A 264 4.09 2.39 -1.40
CA LEU A 264 2.98 1.54 -1.89
C LEU A 264 1.64 2.29 -1.88
N ALA A 265 1.36 3.07 -0.83
CA ALA A 265 0.15 3.89 -0.77
C ALA A 265 0.15 4.98 -1.87
N GLY A 266 1.30 5.63 -2.10
CA GLY A 266 1.48 6.61 -3.17
C GLY A 266 1.28 5.99 -4.56
N TRP A 267 1.87 4.82 -4.81
CA TRP A 267 1.69 4.08 -6.06
C TRP A 267 0.24 3.65 -6.29
N ALA A 268 -0.41 3.09 -5.27
CA ALA A 268 -1.82 2.70 -5.33
C ALA A 268 -2.73 3.91 -5.62
N ALA A 269 -2.54 5.01 -4.89
CA ALA A 269 -3.28 6.25 -5.11
C ALA A 269 -3.08 6.80 -6.53
N PHE A 270 -1.84 6.83 -7.02
CA PHE A 270 -1.52 7.25 -8.38
C PHE A 270 -2.22 6.37 -9.44
N PHE A 271 -2.16 5.05 -9.28
CA PHE A 271 -2.78 4.11 -10.21
C PHE A 271 -4.31 4.24 -10.24
N ILE A 272 -4.93 4.37 -9.06
CA ILE A 272 -6.37 4.56 -8.90
C ILE A 272 -6.82 5.87 -9.56
N VAL A 273 -6.14 6.99 -9.25
CA VAL A 273 -6.48 8.31 -9.81
C VAL A 273 -6.29 8.33 -11.33
N ARG A 274 -5.23 7.70 -11.86
CA ARG A 274 -4.96 7.64 -13.30
C ARG A 274 -6.04 6.89 -14.06
N HIS A 275 -6.45 5.71 -13.58
CA HIS A 275 -7.48 4.89 -14.24
C HIS A 275 -8.90 5.41 -14.03
N MET A 276 -9.15 6.18 -12.96
CA MET A 276 -10.42 6.85 -12.72
C MET A 276 -10.54 8.21 -13.42
N SER A 277 -9.45 8.76 -13.98
CA SER A 277 -9.53 10.05 -14.67
C SER A 277 -10.31 9.91 -15.99
N PRO A 278 -11.35 10.73 -16.23
CA PRO A 278 -12.08 10.75 -17.52
C PRO A 278 -11.17 10.97 -18.74
N ARG A 279 -10.01 11.59 -18.50
CA ARG A 279 -9.02 12.03 -19.50
C ARG A 279 -8.34 10.87 -20.22
N GLY A 280 -7.92 9.82 -19.50
CA GLY A 280 -7.29 8.64 -20.10
C GLY A 280 -8.28 7.69 -20.78
N GLN A 281 -9.53 7.68 -20.29
CA GLN A 281 -10.58 6.80 -20.78
C GLN A 281 -11.05 7.18 -22.19
N LEU A 282 -11.12 8.47 -22.53
CA LEU A 282 -11.63 8.90 -23.84
C LEU A 282 -10.66 8.60 -25.00
N SER A 283 -9.36 8.80 -24.81
CA SER A 283 -8.36 8.45 -25.83
C SER A 283 -8.28 6.93 -26.06
N ASP A 284 -8.36 6.13 -24.98
CA ASP A 284 -8.46 4.67 -25.11
C ASP A 284 -9.78 4.24 -25.77
N ALA A 285 -10.88 4.94 -25.50
CA ALA A 285 -12.18 4.66 -26.12
C ALA A 285 -12.17 4.88 -27.64
N VAL A 286 -11.52 5.95 -28.12
CA VAL A 286 -11.31 6.19 -29.57
C VAL A 286 -10.49 5.04 -30.16
N ARG A 287 -9.33 4.70 -29.56
CA ARG A 287 -8.48 3.61 -30.05
C ARG A 287 -9.18 2.25 -30.07
N ARG A 288 -10.10 2.00 -29.14
CA ARG A 288 -10.84 0.73 -29.02
C ARG A 288 -12.20 0.74 -29.73
N HIS A 289 -12.52 1.76 -30.53
CA HIS A 289 -13.80 1.88 -31.24
C HIS A 289 -15.03 1.65 -30.32
N GLN A 290 -15.05 2.33 -29.17
CA GLN A 290 -16.14 2.18 -28.18
C GLN A 290 -17.35 3.10 -28.44
N PHE A 291 -17.33 3.88 -29.51
CA PHE A 291 -18.44 4.72 -29.92
C PHE A 291 -19.41 3.91 -30.76
N ILE A 292 -20.69 4.00 -30.42
CA ILE A 292 -21.80 3.41 -31.18
C ILE A 292 -22.71 4.53 -31.67
N VAL A 293 -23.50 4.27 -32.70
CA VAL A 293 -24.44 5.24 -33.27
C VAL A 293 -25.87 4.80 -32.95
N ALA A 294 -26.69 5.76 -32.53
CA ALA A 294 -28.14 5.61 -32.45
C ALA A 294 -28.79 6.53 -33.49
N TYR A 295 -29.88 6.10 -34.11
CA TYR A 295 -30.54 6.80 -35.21
C TYR A 295 -31.88 7.34 -34.72
N GLN A 296 -32.02 8.66 -34.66
CA GLN A 296 -33.28 9.30 -34.30
C GLN A 296 -34.09 9.61 -35.55
N PRO A 297 -35.30 9.04 -35.73
CA PRO A 297 -36.10 9.29 -36.92
C PRO A 297 -36.48 10.75 -37.11
N ILE A 298 -36.34 11.23 -38.35
CA ILE A 298 -36.84 12.52 -38.81
C ILE A 298 -38.05 12.26 -39.69
N VAL A 299 -39.17 12.91 -39.37
CA VAL A 299 -40.46 12.71 -40.04
C VAL A 299 -40.90 13.97 -40.77
N ASP A 300 -41.58 13.77 -41.89
CA ASP A 300 -42.37 14.80 -42.55
C ASP A 300 -43.63 15.06 -41.72
N LEU A 301 -43.84 16.31 -41.30
CA LEU A 301 -44.92 16.65 -40.36
C LEU A 301 -46.31 16.58 -41.01
N ALA A 302 -46.39 16.73 -42.33
CA ALA A 302 -47.64 16.67 -43.08
C ALA A 302 -48.12 15.23 -43.26
N THR A 303 -47.21 14.36 -43.70
CA THR A 303 -47.51 12.96 -44.06
C THR A 303 -47.27 11.98 -42.92
N ARG A 304 -46.57 12.39 -41.87
CA ARG A 304 -46.09 11.55 -40.76
C ARG A 304 -45.18 10.41 -41.21
N ARG A 305 -44.65 10.48 -42.42
CA ARG A 305 -43.70 9.49 -42.94
C ARG A 305 -42.29 9.86 -42.52
N CYS A 306 -41.53 8.87 -42.08
CA CYS A 306 -40.10 9.03 -41.85
C CYS A 306 -39.40 9.32 -43.18
N VAL A 307 -38.51 10.32 -43.19
CA VAL A 307 -37.72 10.73 -44.36
C VAL A 307 -36.23 10.47 -44.16
N GLY A 308 -35.77 10.30 -42.92
CA GLY A 308 -34.38 10.00 -42.62
C GLY A 308 -34.16 9.81 -41.13
N ALA A 309 -32.90 9.88 -40.70
CA ALA A 309 -32.56 9.90 -39.28
C ALA A 309 -31.33 10.74 -38.99
N GLU A 310 -31.24 11.24 -37.77
CA GLU A 310 -30.03 11.82 -37.22
C GLU A 310 -29.15 10.74 -36.59
N ALA A 311 -27.88 10.68 -36.98
CA ALA A 311 -26.88 9.81 -36.38
C ALA A 311 -26.32 10.44 -35.09
N LEU A 312 -26.77 9.90 -33.97
CA LEU A 312 -26.42 10.36 -32.64
C LEU A 312 -25.37 9.45 -32.01
N VAL A 313 -24.16 9.98 -31.83
CA VAL A 313 -23.06 9.25 -31.20
C VAL A 313 -23.38 8.92 -29.73
N ARG A 314 -22.93 7.75 -29.29
CA ARG A 314 -23.09 7.24 -27.92
C ARG A 314 -21.80 6.55 -27.52
N TRP A 315 -21.31 6.81 -26.31
CA TRP A 315 -20.11 6.13 -25.83
C TRP A 315 -20.47 4.92 -24.98
N LYS A 316 -20.12 3.72 -25.45
CA LYS A 316 -20.33 2.45 -24.73
C LYS A 316 -19.16 2.20 -23.78
N HIS A 317 -19.36 2.50 -22.51
CA HIS A 317 -18.34 2.38 -21.47
C HIS A 317 -18.80 1.42 -20.35
N HIS A 318 -18.09 0.31 -20.16
CA HIS A 318 -18.34 -0.69 -19.10
C HIS A 318 -19.83 -1.05 -18.92
N ASN A 319 -20.49 -1.46 -20.02
CA ASN A 319 -21.92 -1.78 -20.13
C ASN A 319 -22.89 -0.62 -19.85
N ARG A 320 -22.42 0.63 -19.90
CA ARG A 320 -23.27 1.83 -19.85
C ARG A 320 -23.15 2.62 -21.13
N ILE A 321 -24.24 3.26 -21.51
CA ILE A 321 -24.25 4.24 -22.58
C ILE A 321 -24.12 5.63 -21.97
N VAL A 322 -23.09 6.36 -22.39
CA VAL A 322 -22.83 7.74 -22.00
C VAL A 322 -23.30 8.65 -23.14
N ARG A 323 -24.11 9.67 -22.78
CA ARG A 323 -24.66 10.67 -23.70
C ARG A 323 -23.59 11.66 -24.19
N PRO A 324 -23.74 12.23 -25.40
CA PRO A 324 -22.84 13.21 -26.00
C PRO A 324 -22.45 14.35 -25.04
N ASP A 325 -23.45 14.92 -24.36
CA ASP A 325 -23.31 16.07 -23.44
C ASP A 325 -22.23 15.87 -22.36
N HIS A 326 -21.92 14.61 -22.02
CA HIS A 326 -20.91 14.28 -21.02
C HIS A 326 -19.49 14.09 -21.57
N PHE A 327 -19.31 13.85 -22.88
CA PHE A 327 -18.00 13.55 -23.44
C PHE A 327 -17.59 14.41 -24.64
N ILE A 328 -18.52 15.03 -25.37
CA ILE A 328 -18.21 15.89 -26.52
C ILE A 328 -17.37 17.11 -26.10
N PRO A 329 -17.70 17.88 -25.02
CA PRO A 329 -16.86 19.01 -24.61
C PRO A 329 -15.43 18.58 -24.25
N LEU A 330 -15.27 17.38 -23.70
CA LEU A 330 -13.96 16.82 -23.39
C LEU A 330 -13.22 16.35 -24.66
N ALA A 331 -13.93 15.80 -25.63
CA ALA A 331 -13.37 15.39 -26.92
C ALA A 331 -12.85 16.60 -27.71
N GLU A 332 -13.61 17.69 -27.76
CA GLU A 332 -13.24 18.94 -28.42
C GLU A 332 -11.99 19.55 -27.80
N HIS A 333 -11.97 19.74 -26.47
CA HIS A 333 -10.80 20.27 -25.75
C HIS A 333 -9.54 19.41 -25.97
N ARG A 334 -9.68 18.14 -26.32
CA ARG A 334 -8.57 17.20 -26.51
C ARG A 334 -8.19 16.97 -27.97
N GLY A 335 -8.88 17.60 -28.92
CA GLY A 335 -8.68 17.34 -30.34
C GLY A 335 -9.04 15.92 -30.76
N LEU A 336 -9.90 15.23 -30.00
CA LEU A 336 -10.35 13.86 -30.30
C LEU A 336 -11.66 13.85 -31.08
N ILE A 337 -12.37 14.97 -31.17
CA ILE A 337 -13.71 15.04 -31.75
C ILE A 337 -13.73 14.62 -33.23
N GLN A 338 -12.77 15.10 -34.04
CA GLN A 338 -12.66 14.75 -35.46
C GLN A 338 -12.52 13.24 -35.69
N ALA A 339 -11.75 12.55 -34.83
CA ALA A 339 -11.58 11.10 -34.89
C ALA A 339 -12.86 10.35 -34.48
N ILE A 340 -13.67 10.91 -33.57
CA ILE A 340 -14.98 10.36 -33.23
C ILE A 340 -15.93 10.54 -34.41
N THR A 341 -15.94 11.72 -35.05
CA THR A 341 -16.74 11.99 -36.25
C THR A 341 -16.43 11.00 -37.38
N ASP A 342 -15.14 10.70 -37.61
CA ASP A 342 -14.73 9.68 -38.60
C ASP A 342 -15.29 8.28 -38.25
N GLN A 343 -15.24 7.88 -36.97
CA GLN A 343 -15.82 6.62 -36.53
C GLN A 343 -17.35 6.58 -36.68
N VAL A 344 -18.03 7.70 -36.48
CA VAL A 344 -19.48 7.82 -36.72
C VAL A 344 -19.77 7.58 -38.20
N LEU A 345 -19.04 8.22 -39.11
CA LEU A 345 -19.19 8.00 -40.55
C LEU A 345 -19.01 6.52 -40.92
N ASP A 346 -17.90 5.91 -40.46
CA ASP A 346 -17.62 4.51 -40.73
C ASP A 346 -18.74 3.60 -40.22
N THR A 347 -19.25 3.88 -39.02
CA THR A 347 -20.34 3.11 -38.40
C THR A 347 -21.65 3.28 -39.18
N VAL A 348 -22.01 4.50 -39.57
CA VAL A 348 -23.22 4.79 -40.36
C VAL A 348 -23.17 4.04 -41.69
N LEU A 349 -22.05 4.12 -42.40
CA LEU A 349 -21.88 3.43 -43.68
C LEU A 349 -21.85 1.91 -43.52
N LEU A 350 -21.26 1.40 -42.44
CA LEU A 350 -21.26 -0.03 -42.14
C LEU A 350 -22.66 -0.56 -41.82
N GLU A 351 -23.43 0.16 -41.00
CA GLU A 351 -24.73 -0.29 -40.50
C GLU A 351 -25.87 -0.03 -41.49
N LEU A 352 -25.84 1.11 -42.20
CA LEU A 352 -26.93 1.57 -43.06
C LEU A 352 -26.55 1.72 -44.54
N GLY A 353 -25.29 1.51 -44.95
CA GLY A 353 -24.85 1.73 -46.34
C GLY A 353 -25.66 0.96 -47.39
N GLU A 354 -25.86 -0.35 -47.20
CA GLU A 354 -26.69 -1.16 -48.11
C GLU A 354 -28.17 -0.77 -48.08
N PHE A 355 -28.68 -0.30 -46.94
CA PHE A 355 -30.04 0.21 -46.82
C PHE A 355 -30.20 1.50 -47.64
N LEU A 356 -29.30 2.47 -47.44
CA LEU A 356 -29.33 3.76 -48.14
C LEU A 356 -29.17 3.58 -49.65
N LYS A 357 -28.23 2.75 -50.09
CA LYS A 357 -28.05 2.39 -51.50
C LYS A 357 -29.33 1.84 -52.15
N ARG A 358 -30.11 1.05 -51.42
CA ARG A 358 -31.36 0.45 -51.92
C ARG A 358 -32.55 1.41 -51.89
N TYR A 359 -32.60 2.29 -50.90
CA TYR A 359 -33.70 3.22 -50.68
C TYR A 359 -33.23 4.67 -50.79
N PRO A 360 -33.10 5.17 -52.03
CA PRO A 360 -32.58 6.49 -52.33
C PRO A 360 -33.33 7.65 -51.65
N GLU A 361 -34.59 7.44 -51.25
CA GLU A 361 -35.44 8.44 -50.62
C GLU A 361 -35.06 8.77 -49.16
N TYR A 362 -34.30 7.90 -48.49
CA TYR A 362 -33.89 8.11 -47.11
C TYR A 362 -32.50 8.71 -47.01
N TYR A 363 -32.30 9.52 -45.98
CA TYR A 363 -31.01 10.11 -45.63
C TYR A 363 -30.64 9.86 -44.17
N VAL A 364 -29.36 10.06 -43.85
CA VAL A 364 -28.84 10.14 -42.49
C VAL A 364 -28.08 11.45 -42.35
N SER A 365 -28.35 12.21 -41.29
CA SER A 365 -27.55 13.38 -40.94
C SER A 365 -26.44 13.03 -39.94
N ILE A 366 -25.26 13.64 -40.10
CA ILE A 366 -24.10 13.46 -39.23
C ILE A 366 -23.70 14.82 -38.66
N ASN A 367 -23.57 14.86 -37.34
CA ASN A 367 -23.11 16.03 -36.60
C ASN A 367 -21.62 16.29 -36.79
N LEU A 368 -21.27 17.53 -37.14
CA LEU A 368 -19.90 18.02 -37.25
C LEU A 368 -19.59 19.03 -36.15
N SER A 369 -18.35 18.94 -35.65
CA SER A 369 -17.82 19.89 -34.69
C SER A 369 -17.30 21.15 -35.37
N ALA A 370 -17.07 22.21 -34.60
CA ALA A 370 -16.42 23.42 -35.12
C ALA A 370 -15.04 23.11 -35.75
N ALA A 371 -14.30 22.15 -35.19
CA ALA A 371 -13.01 21.73 -35.74
C ALA A 371 -13.14 20.99 -37.09
N ASP A 372 -14.28 20.36 -37.39
CA ASP A 372 -14.53 19.74 -38.70
C ASP A 372 -14.90 20.77 -39.77
N LEU A 373 -15.32 21.98 -39.39
CA LEU A 373 -15.72 23.05 -40.30
C LEU A 373 -14.59 24.04 -40.63
N THR A 374 -13.42 23.93 -39.99
CA THR A 374 -12.26 24.79 -40.29
C THR A 374 -11.39 24.25 -41.42
N THR A 375 -11.57 22.98 -41.83
CA THR A 375 -10.77 22.32 -42.87
C THR A 375 -11.64 21.37 -43.70
N PRO A 376 -11.33 21.11 -44.98
CA PRO A 376 -12.08 20.16 -45.82
C PRO A 376 -11.81 18.68 -45.48
N ARG A 377 -11.06 18.39 -44.42
CA ARG A 377 -10.60 17.05 -44.02
C ARG A 377 -11.73 16.01 -43.98
N PHE A 378 -12.86 16.36 -43.34
CA PHE A 378 -13.97 15.40 -43.22
C PHE A 378 -14.58 15.10 -44.60
N LEU A 379 -14.71 16.10 -45.47
CA LEU A 379 -15.21 15.92 -46.84
C LEU A 379 -14.28 15.02 -47.67
N ASP A 380 -12.96 15.18 -47.51
CA ASP A 380 -11.95 14.36 -48.19
C ASP A 380 -12.03 12.88 -47.76
N ASN A 381 -12.44 12.61 -46.52
CA ASN A 381 -12.75 11.26 -46.05
C ASN A 381 -14.13 10.76 -46.50
N LEU A 382 -15.13 11.64 -46.50
CA LEU A 382 -16.52 11.34 -46.82
C LEU A 382 -16.72 10.91 -48.28
N LYS A 383 -16.20 11.70 -49.23
CA LYS A 383 -16.33 11.46 -50.68
C LYS A 383 -15.96 10.03 -51.10
N PRO A 384 -14.74 9.53 -50.83
CA PRO A 384 -14.36 8.19 -51.22
C PRO A 384 -15.16 7.12 -50.44
N SER A 385 -15.54 7.37 -49.19
CA SER A 385 -16.26 6.41 -48.36
C SER A 385 -17.70 6.17 -48.82
N VAL A 386 -18.41 7.26 -49.16
CA VAL A 386 -19.76 7.21 -49.75
C VAL A 386 -19.73 6.57 -51.14
N ALA A 387 -18.75 6.93 -51.98
CA ALA A 387 -18.59 6.36 -53.31
C ALA A 387 -18.33 4.84 -53.28
N ARG A 388 -17.47 4.35 -52.37
CA ARG A 388 -17.21 2.91 -52.19
C ARG A 388 -18.48 2.13 -51.84
N GLN A 389 -19.36 2.71 -51.04
CA GLN A 389 -20.63 2.11 -50.61
C GLN A 389 -21.76 2.28 -51.63
N LYS A 390 -21.54 3.03 -52.73
CA LYS A 390 -22.56 3.41 -53.72
C LYS A 390 -23.78 4.09 -53.09
N VAL A 391 -23.56 4.82 -52.00
CA VAL A 391 -24.56 5.70 -51.38
C VAL A 391 -24.53 7.01 -52.15
N ARG A 392 -25.68 7.65 -52.36
CA ARG A 392 -25.71 8.93 -53.08
C ARG A 392 -25.33 10.07 -52.12
N PRO A 393 -24.58 11.10 -52.57
CA PRO A 393 -24.16 12.19 -51.69
C PRO A 393 -25.32 12.84 -50.92
N GLU A 394 -26.48 12.99 -51.54
CA GLU A 394 -27.66 13.66 -50.96
C GLU A 394 -28.26 12.89 -49.76
N GLN A 395 -27.88 11.62 -49.61
CA GLN A 395 -28.32 10.75 -48.51
C GLN A 395 -27.47 10.92 -47.25
N ILE A 396 -26.29 11.54 -47.33
CA ILE A 396 -25.51 11.92 -46.15
C ILE A 396 -25.60 13.43 -46.01
N ARG A 397 -26.34 13.87 -44.99
CA ARG A 397 -26.52 15.29 -44.67
C ARG A 397 -25.61 15.68 -43.52
N ILE A 398 -25.22 16.94 -43.48
CA ILE A 398 -24.26 17.47 -42.51
C ILE A 398 -24.99 18.39 -41.55
N GLU A 399 -24.82 18.19 -40.26
CA GLU A 399 -25.36 19.07 -39.22
C GLU A 399 -24.22 19.82 -38.53
N ALA A 400 -24.32 21.14 -38.48
CA ALA A 400 -23.33 22.03 -37.91
C ALA A 400 -23.98 22.89 -36.83
N THR A 401 -23.46 22.86 -35.61
CA THR A 401 -23.93 23.75 -34.53
C THR A 401 -23.58 25.20 -34.83
N GLU A 402 -24.31 26.17 -34.25
CA GLU A 402 -24.01 27.61 -34.38
C GLU A 402 -22.57 27.97 -33.99
N ARG A 403 -21.97 27.26 -33.04
CA ARG A 403 -20.56 27.47 -32.63
C ARG A 403 -19.57 27.05 -33.71
N GLY A 404 -19.99 26.21 -34.65
CA GLY A 404 -19.22 25.85 -35.83
C GLY A 404 -18.86 27.02 -36.73
N PHE A 405 -19.58 28.14 -36.60
CA PHE A 405 -19.45 29.31 -37.45
C PHE A 405 -18.62 30.45 -36.81
N LEU A 406 -17.91 30.17 -35.71
CA LEU A 406 -17.04 31.16 -35.06
C LEU A 406 -15.92 31.67 -36.00
N ASP A 407 -15.40 30.80 -36.88
CA ASP A 407 -14.56 31.20 -38.01
C ASP A 407 -15.41 31.20 -39.29
N ALA A 408 -16.13 32.30 -39.50
CA ALA A 408 -17.16 32.38 -40.53
C ALA A 408 -16.63 32.19 -41.95
N GLU A 409 -15.41 32.67 -42.27
CA GLU A 409 -14.85 32.53 -43.61
C GLU A 409 -14.41 31.09 -43.89
N ALA A 410 -13.71 30.44 -42.94
CA ALA A 410 -13.33 29.03 -43.10
C ALA A 410 -14.57 28.12 -43.20
N ALA A 411 -15.55 28.32 -42.32
CA ALA A 411 -16.81 27.57 -42.35
C ALA A 411 -17.56 27.76 -43.67
N LYS A 412 -17.55 28.98 -44.24
CA LYS A 412 -18.22 29.28 -45.53
C LYS A 412 -17.64 28.45 -46.66
N GLU A 413 -16.32 28.37 -46.76
CA GLU A 413 -15.63 27.60 -47.79
C GLU A 413 -15.92 26.10 -47.65
N VAL A 414 -15.86 25.57 -46.42
CA VAL A 414 -16.11 24.16 -46.15
C VAL A 414 -17.57 23.78 -46.43
N ILE A 415 -18.52 24.61 -46.01
CA ILE A 415 -19.96 24.40 -46.28
C ILE A 415 -20.24 24.42 -47.78
N LYS A 416 -19.67 25.40 -48.50
CA LYS A 416 -19.77 25.43 -49.95
C LYS A 416 -19.20 24.15 -50.58
N ALA A 417 -18.06 23.66 -50.10
CA ALA A 417 -17.45 22.43 -50.60
C ALA A 417 -18.33 21.19 -50.36
N PHE A 418 -19.03 21.08 -49.22
CA PHE A 418 -20.00 20.00 -48.97
C PHE A 418 -21.16 20.05 -49.96
N ARG A 419 -21.73 21.24 -50.17
CA ARG A 419 -22.88 21.42 -51.09
C ARG A 419 -22.51 21.19 -52.54
N ASP A 420 -21.36 21.70 -52.99
CA ASP A 420 -20.83 21.44 -54.34
C ASP A 420 -20.56 19.94 -54.55
N ALA A 421 -20.29 19.18 -53.48
CA ALA A 421 -20.15 17.73 -53.50
C ALA A 421 -21.49 16.96 -53.39
N GLY A 422 -22.62 17.66 -53.29
CA GLY A 422 -23.96 17.08 -53.22
C GLY A 422 -24.46 16.73 -51.82
N HIS A 423 -23.79 17.19 -50.76
CA HIS A 423 -24.20 16.97 -49.38
C HIS A 423 -24.99 18.18 -48.84
N PRO A 424 -26.28 18.03 -48.49
CA PRO A 424 -27.04 19.09 -47.83
C PRO A 424 -26.45 19.45 -46.46
N VAL A 425 -26.46 20.73 -46.12
CA VAL A 425 -25.91 21.26 -44.88
C VAL A 425 -26.99 21.92 -44.05
N TYR A 426 -27.08 21.53 -42.78
CA TYR A 426 -28.06 21.95 -41.79
C TYR A 426 -27.37 22.72 -40.67
N ILE A 427 -28.04 23.77 -40.19
CA ILE A 427 -27.63 24.45 -38.95
C ILE A 427 -28.42 23.87 -37.78
N ASP A 428 -27.70 23.38 -36.79
CA ASP A 428 -28.23 22.82 -35.55
C ASP A 428 -28.24 23.81 -34.39
N ASP A 429 -29.11 23.56 -33.41
CA ASP A 429 -29.32 24.40 -32.21
C ASP A 429 -29.63 25.88 -32.50
N PHE A 430 -30.36 26.16 -33.59
CA PHE A 430 -30.59 27.54 -34.02
C PHE A 430 -31.44 28.34 -33.02
N GLY A 431 -30.99 29.54 -32.66
CA GLY A 431 -31.57 30.46 -31.69
C GLY A 431 -30.97 30.40 -30.28
N THR A 432 -30.04 29.47 -30.01
CA THR A 432 -29.46 29.27 -28.66
C THR A 432 -28.21 30.12 -28.39
N GLY A 433 -27.62 30.75 -29.43
CA GLY A 433 -26.66 31.85 -29.31
C GLY A 433 -25.46 31.82 -30.30
N TYR A 434 -24.86 33.00 -30.53
CA TYR A 434 -23.72 33.36 -31.41
C TYR A 434 -23.97 33.62 -32.90
N SER A 435 -25.00 33.06 -33.54
CA SER A 435 -25.25 33.36 -34.95
C SER A 435 -25.95 34.70 -35.12
N SER A 436 -25.21 35.69 -35.63
CA SER A 436 -25.86 36.86 -36.19
C SER A 436 -26.64 36.43 -37.44
N LEU A 437 -27.90 36.85 -37.57
CA LEU A 437 -28.72 36.69 -38.79
C LEU A 437 -27.94 37.02 -40.09
N SER A 438 -26.98 37.96 -40.00
CA SER A 438 -26.08 38.32 -41.08
C SER A 438 -25.16 37.20 -41.57
N HIS A 439 -24.78 36.25 -40.71
CA HIS A 439 -23.98 35.10 -41.14
C HIS A 439 -24.83 34.09 -41.91
N LEU A 440 -26.08 33.88 -41.48
CA LEU A 440 -27.01 32.96 -42.12
C LEU A 440 -27.32 33.33 -43.57
N GLN A 441 -27.43 34.63 -43.88
CA GLN A 441 -27.60 35.09 -45.26
C GLN A 441 -26.39 34.79 -46.16
N ASN A 442 -25.20 34.68 -45.57
CA ASN A 442 -23.96 34.40 -46.30
C ASN A 442 -23.69 32.90 -46.46
N PHE A 443 -24.20 32.08 -45.53
CA PHE A 443 -24.14 30.63 -45.60
C PHE A 443 -25.33 30.11 -46.41
N HIS A 444 -25.07 29.66 -47.63
CA HIS A 444 -26.10 29.00 -48.42
C HIS A 444 -26.33 27.60 -47.83
N VAL A 445 -27.15 27.48 -46.79
CA VAL A 445 -27.51 26.22 -46.13
C VAL A 445 -28.85 25.70 -46.66
N ASP A 446 -29.16 24.43 -46.39
CA ASP A 446 -30.36 23.77 -46.92
C ASP A 446 -31.49 23.66 -45.88
N ALA A 447 -31.14 23.64 -44.58
CA ALA A 447 -32.13 23.63 -43.51
C ALA A 447 -31.65 24.22 -42.18
N LEU A 448 -32.63 24.59 -41.35
CA LEU A 448 -32.47 25.05 -39.98
C LEU A 448 -33.15 24.08 -39.01
N LYS A 449 -32.45 23.68 -37.94
CA LYS A 449 -33.03 22.88 -36.86
C LYS A 449 -33.42 23.80 -35.70
N ILE A 450 -34.68 23.72 -35.26
CA ILE A 450 -35.20 24.48 -34.12
C ILE A 450 -34.96 23.65 -32.87
N ASP A 451 -34.14 24.18 -31.95
CA ASP A 451 -33.81 23.52 -30.69
C ASP A 451 -35.06 23.21 -29.85
N LYS A 452 -34.98 22.11 -29.11
CA LYS A 452 -36.03 21.61 -28.22
C LYS A 452 -36.52 22.67 -27.24
N SER A 453 -35.64 23.53 -26.72
CA SER A 453 -36.04 24.55 -25.74
C SER A 453 -37.10 25.52 -26.27
N PHE A 454 -37.15 25.76 -27.59
CA PHE A 454 -38.21 26.57 -28.21
C PHE A 454 -39.46 25.76 -28.55
N VAL A 455 -39.34 24.46 -28.77
CA VAL A 455 -40.49 23.56 -29.00
C VAL A 455 -41.24 23.29 -27.70
N ASP A 456 -40.53 23.20 -26.57
CA ASP A 456 -41.11 22.95 -25.25
C ASP A 456 -42.04 24.08 -24.76
N THR A 457 -41.88 25.31 -25.28
CA THR A 457 -42.68 26.49 -24.89
C THR A 457 -44.02 26.58 -25.63
N ILE A 458 -44.23 25.75 -26.67
CA ILE A 458 -45.47 25.73 -27.45
C ILE A 458 -46.62 25.21 -26.59
N GLY A 459 -47.70 26.00 -26.51
CA GLY A 459 -48.88 25.71 -25.71
C GLY A 459 -48.75 26.11 -24.23
N GLN A 460 -47.67 26.81 -23.85
CA GLN A 460 -47.53 27.43 -22.53
C GLN A 460 -47.61 28.95 -22.75
N ASP A 461 -48.43 29.67 -21.97
CA ASP A 461 -48.65 31.13 -22.07
C ASP A 461 -47.39 31.96 -21.70
N ALA A 462 -46.27 31.71 -22.37
CA ALA A 462 -44.97 32.35 -22.17
C ALA A 462 -44.57 33.16 -23.41
N ALA A 463 -43.82 34.25 -23.19
CA ALA A 463 -43.28 35.10 -24.26
C ALA A 463 -42.39 34.32 -25.27
N SER A 464 -41.80 33.19 -24.83
CA SER A 464 -41.00 32.28 -25.65
C SER A 464 -41.82 31.42 -26.63
N SER A 465 -43.15 31.39 -26.53
CA SER A 465 -44.02 30.68 -27.49
C SER A 465 -43.97 31.27 -28.91
N SER A 466 -43.42 32.49 -29.05
CA SER A 466 -43.30 33.18 -30.34
C SER A 466 -41.97 32.91 -31.07
N VAL A 467 -40.91 32.46 -30.40
CA VAL A 467 -39.56 32.38 -31.02
C VAL A 467 -39.50 31.33 -32.12
N ALA A 468 -40.06 30.14 -31.90
CA ALA A 468 -40.13 29.10 -32.93
C ALA A 468 -40.84 29.62 -34.21
N SER A 469 -41.88 30.44 -34.06
CA SER A 469 -42.57 31.04 -35.21
C SER A 469 -41.70 32.03 -35.98
N HIS A 470 -40.95 32.88 -35.29
CA HIS A 470 -40.02 33.81 -35.95
C HIS A 470 -38.90 33.07 -36.69
N ILE A 471 -38.38 31.97 -36.11
CA ILE A 471 -37.38 31.13 -36.79
C ILE A 471 -37.97 30.53 -38.07
N ILE A 472 -39.22 30.04 -38.04
CA ILE A 472 -39.88 29.48 -39.23
C ILE A 472 -40.11 30.55 -40.30
N GLU A 473 -40.56 31.75 -39.92
CA GLU A 473 -40.77 32.87 -40.86
C GLU A 473 -39.46 33.33 -41.50
N MET A 474 -38.38 33.40 -40.72
CA MET A 474 -37.04 33.68 -41.21
C MET A 474 -36.57 32.59 -42.17
N ALA A 475 -36.75 31.31 -41.83
CA ALA A 475 -36.40 30.20 -42.71
C ALA A 475 -37.14 30.27 -44.05
N ALA A 476 -38.44 30.62 -44.03
CA ALA A 476 -39.23 30.85 -45.24
C ALA A 476 -38.68 32.00 -46.08
N THR A 477 -38.26 33.11 -45.45
CA THR A 477 -37.65 34.26 -46.11
C THR A 477 -36.32 33.89 -46.78
N LEU A 478 -35.53 33.03 -46.13
CA LEU A 478 -34.25 32.52 -46.64
C LEU A 478 -34.41 31.34 -47.61
N GLN A 479 -35.63 30.87 -47.83
CA GLN A 479 -35.95 29.69 -48.64
C GLN A 479 -35.24 28.40 -48.18
N VAL A 480 -35.05 28.25 -46.87
CA VAL A 480 -34.44 27.06 -46.26
C VAL A 480 -35.49 26.22 -45.54
N GLN A 481 -35.27 24.91 -45.48
CA GLN A 481 -36.18 23.98 -44.79
C GLN A 481 -36.06 24.12 -43.27
N VAL A 482 -37.08 23.66 -42.55
CA VAL A 482 -37.10 23.66 -41.09
C VAL A 482 -37.32 22.24 -40.57
N ILE A 483 -36.51 21.86 -39.59
CA ILE A 483 -36.66 20.65 -38.80
C ILE A 483 -36.86 21.05 -37.34
N ALA A 484 -37.97 20.68 -36.72
CA ALA A 484 -38.20 20.98 -35.31
C ALA A 484 -37.78 19.82 -34.41
N GLU A 485 -36.99 20.11 -33.37
CA GLU A 485 -36.44 19.12 -32.46
C GLU A 485 -37.27 18.93 -31.19
N GLY A 486 -37.17 17.74 -30.59
CA GLY A 486 -37.74 17.48 -29.27
C GLY A 486 -39.26 17.57 -29.21
N ILE A 487 -39.97 17.26 -30.30
CA ILE A 487 -41.43 17.18 -30.34
C ILE A 487 -41.89 15.98 -29.49
N GLU A 488 -42.68 16.26 -28.44
CA GLU A 488 -43.19 15.25 -27.51
C GLU A 488 -44.71 15.11 -27.54
N ARG A 489 -45.43 16.13 -28.03
CA ARG A 489 -46.89 16.19 -28.05
C ARG A 489 -47.45 16.50 -29.45
N GLU A 490 -48.62 15.95 -29.76
CA GLU A 490 -49.31 16.22 -31.03
C GLU A 490 -49.62 17.71 -31.25
N GLU A 491 -49.95 18.43 -30.18
CA GLU A 491 -50.18 19.88 -30.20
C GLU A 491 -48.96 20.66 -30.72
N GLN A 492 -47.74 20.23 -30.34
CA GLN A 492 -46.50 20.83 -30.81
C GLN A 492 -46.31 20.55 -32.31
N ALA A 493 -46.50 19.30 -32.73
CA ALA A 493 -46.40 18.91 -34.14
C ALA A 493 -47.39 19.67 -35.02
N ALA A 494 -48.66 19.75 -34.60
CA ALA A 494 -49.71 20.48 -35.33
C ALA A 494 -49.40 21.98 -35.42
N TYR A 495 -48.97 22.60 -34.33
CA TYR A 495 -48.57 24.00 -34.31
C TYR A 495 -47.40 24.28 -35.26
N LEU A 496 -46.32 23.49 -35.17
CA LEU A 496 -45.11 23.66 -35.99
C LEU A 496 -45.43 23.47 -37.48
N HIS A 497 -46.23 22.45 -37.82
CA HIS A 497 -46.66 22.21 -39.18
C HIS A 497 -47.51 23.36 -39.74
N ALA A 498 -48.50 23.85 -38.97
CA ALA A 498 -49.35 24.95 -39.37
C ALA A 498 -48.58 26.27 -39.59
N ARG A 499 -47.42 26.43 -38.93
CA ARG A 499 -46.52 27.58 -39.12
C ARG A 499 -45.57 27.42 -40.30
N GLY A 500 -45.48 26.23 -40.90
CA GLY A 500 -44.66 25.97 -42.09
C GLY A 500 -43.41 25.13 -41.85
N ALA A 501 -43.21 24.56 -40.66
CA ALA A 501 -42.14 23.57 -40.46
C ALA A 501 -42.45 22.30 -41.27
N GLN A 502 -41.48 21.85 -42.07
CA GLN A 502 -41.64 20.70 -42.96
C GLN A 502 -41.37 19.38 -42.23
N PHE A 503 -40.32 19.36 -41.41
CA PHE A 503 -39.88 18.14 -40.75
C PHE A 503 -39.81 18.30 -39.23
N GLY A 504 -39.77 17.17 -38.52
CA GLY A 504 -39.55 17.17 -37.09
C GLY A 504 -39.01 15.86 -36.57
N GLN A 505 -38.44 15.91 -35.37
CA GLN A 505 -37.96 14.77 -34.62
C GLN A 505 -38.27 14.91 -33.14
N GLY A 506 -38.44 13.79 -32.45
CA GLY A 506 -38.74 13.80 -31.03
C GLY A 506 -39.47 12.54 -30.57
N TRP A 507 -39.69 12.45 -29.25
CA TRP A 507 -40.23 11.25 -28.61
C TRP A 507 -41.70 10.99 -28.96
N LEU A 508 -42.41 11.98 -29.51
CA LEU A 508 -43.73 11.75 -30.12
C LEU A 508 -43.67 10.66 -31.21
N PHE A 509 -42.61 10.65 -32.01
CA PHE A 509 -42.45 9.72 -33.13
C PHE A 509 -41.65 8.48 -32.71
N SER A 510 -40.45 8.70 -32.18
CA SER A 510 -39.59 7.62 -31.68
C SER A 510 -38.41 8.19 -30.88
N PRO A 511 -37.97 7.52 -29.80
CA PRO A 511 -36.63 7.75 -29.26
C PRO A 511 -35.54 7.31 -30.26
N PRO A 512 -34.26 7.66 -30.04
CA PRO A 512 -33.14 7.13 -30.82
C PRO A 512 -33.10 5.60 -30.81
N LEU A 513 -32.91 5.00 -32.00
CA LEU A 513 -32.99 3.57 -32.26
C LEU A 513 -31.62 2.98 -32.63
N THR A 514 -31.42 1.68 -32.44
CA THR A 514 -30.32 0.98 -33.12
C THR A 514 -30.59 0.89 -34.64
N ALA A 515 -29.58 0.65 -35.46
CA ALA A 515 -29.76 0.51 -36.92
C ALA A 515 -30.84 -0.53 -37.29
N ALA A 516 -30.82 -1.69 -36.63
CA ALA A 516 -31.80 -2.75 -36.86
C ALA A 516 -33.23 -2.35 -36.47
N GLU A 517 -33.38 -1.59 -35.39
CA GLU A 517 -34.68 -1.06 -34.96
C GLU A 517 -35.16 0.06 -35.89
N PHE A 518 -34.26 0.92 -36.37
CA PHE A 518 -34.58 1.97 -37.33
C PHE A 518 -35.09 1.41 -38.65
N ILE A 519 -34.40 0.42 -39.23
CA ILE A 519 -34.87 -0.27 -40.45
C ILE A 519 -36.25 -0.90 -40.23
N ARG A 520 -36.50 -1.47 -39.04
CA ARG A 520 -37.81 -2.04 -38.69
C ARG A 520 -38.89 -0.97 -38.53
N TYR A 521 -38.55 0.18 -37.96
CA TYR A 521 -39.44 1.34 -37.83
C TYR A 521 -39.92 1.81 -39.20
N LEU A 522 -39.00 1.95 -40.17
CA LEU A 522 -39.33 2.32 -41.55
C LEU A 522 -40.27 1.32 -42.23
N GLY A 523 -40.08 0.02 -41.98
CA GLY A 523 -40.95 -1.04 -42.50
C GLY A 523 -42.40 -0.98 -41.99
N LYS A 524 -42.62 -0.45 -40.79
CA LYS A 524 -43.97 -0.26 -40.23
C LYS A 524 -44.65 0.98 -40.80
N THR A 525 -43.93 2.09 -40.92
CA THR A 525 -44.44 3.37 -41.45
C THR A 525 -44.77 3.33 -42.95
N ARG A 526 -44.35 2.28 -43.68
CA ARG A 526 -44.72 2.06 -45.09
C ARG A 526 -46.06 1.32 -45.27
N LYS A 527 -46.60 0.70 -44.21
CA LYS A 527 -47.82 -0.15 -44.27
C LYS A 527 -49.07 0.50 -43.67
N GLY A 528 -48.92 1.60 -42.94
CA GLY A 528 -50.01 2.49 -42.53
C GLY A 528 -50.01 3.71 -43.44
#